data_AF-A0A932PTJ6-F1
#
_entry.id   AF-A0A932PTJ6-F1
#
_cell.length_a   1.000
_cell.length_b   1.000
_cell.length_c   1.000
_cell.angle_alpha   90.00
_cell.angle_beta   90.00
_cell.angle_gamma   90.00
#
_symmetry.space_group_name_H-M   'P 1'
#
loop_
_entity.id
_entity.type
_entity.pdbx_description
1 polymer ?
#
loop_
_entity_poly.entity_id
_entity_poly.type
_entity_poly.pdbx_seq_one_letter_code
_entity_poly.pdbx_strand_id
1 'polypeptide(L)'
;MIQKKRSTKSLVKADANAIIPAGYNELLNELKEKIRNAQLKAALAVNEGLIRLYWDLGKTIVEKHRQEKWGSKVVDNIGLDLQQSFPGEGGFSRSNIFYMKCFYLAYEIE
;
A
#
# COMPACT_ATOMS: atom_id res chain seq x y z
N MET A 1 -10.02 -17.96 21.80
CA MET A 1 -10.91 -16.82 22.11
C MET A 1 -11.03 -15.92 20.88
N ILE A 2 -12.26 -15.82 20.38
CA ILE A 2 -12.88 -14.73 19.59
C ILE A 2 -12.18 -14.28 18.29
N GLN A 3 -12.66 -14.87 17.18
CA GLN A 3 -12.58 -14.26 15.86
C GLN A 3 -13.51 -13.04 15.78
N LYS A 4 -12.97 -11.86 15.51
CA LYS A 4 -13.75 -10.66 15.21
C LYS A 4 -14.13 -10.67 13.72
N LYS A 5 -15.13 -11.48 13.36
CA LYS A 5 -15.85 -11.33 12.09
C LYS A 5 -16.45 -9.93 12.08
N ARG A 6 -15.92 -9.03 11.25
CA ARG A 6 -16.60 -7.77 10.94
C ARG A 6 -17.89 -8.14 10.21
N SER A 7 -18.97 -8.13 10.98
CA SER A 7 -20.34 -8.20 10.50
C SER A 7 -20.54 -7.03 9.54
N THR A 8 -20.55 -7.31 8.24
CA THR A 8 -21.26 -6.48 7.26
C THR A 8 -22.74 -6.67 7.53
N LYS A 9 -23.18 -6.03 8.61
CA LYS A 9 -24.57 -5.90 9.01
C LYS A 9 -25.29 -5.24 7.84
N SER A 10 -26.00 -6.08 7.09
CA SER A 10 -27.09 -5.79 6.15
C SER A 10 -27.39 -4.30 6.03
N LEU A 11 -26.90 -3.67 4.97
CA LEU A 11 -27.46 -2.42 4.49
C LEU A 11 -28.39 -2.78 3.34
N VAL A 12 -29.67 -2.44 3.57
CA VAL A 12 -30.81 -2.52 2.66
C VAL A 12 -31.38 -3.93 2.47
N LYS A 13 -32.31 -4.31 3.36
CA LYS A 13 -33.47 -5.09 2.91
C LYS A 13 -34.19 -4.21 1.89
N ALA A 14 -33.94 -4.43 0.61
CA ALA A 14 -34.75 -3.82 -0.43
C ALA A 14 -36.17 -4.36 -0.27
N ASP A 15 -37.14 -3.46 -0.26
CA ASP A 15 -38.56 -3.81 -0.26
C ASP A 15 -38.81 -4.82 -1.38
N ALA A 16 -39.30 -6.01 -1.00
CA ALA A 16 -39.50 -7.14 -1.91
C ALA A 16 -40.58 -6.90 -2.98
N ASN A 17 -41.06 -5.66 -3.12
CA ASN A 17 -42.12 -5.26 -4.04
C ASN A 17 -41.81 -3.97 -4.82
N ALA A 18 -40.55 -3.50 -4.84
CA ALA A 18 -40.14 -2.41 -5.71
C ALA A 18 -40.04 -2.92 -7.15
N ILE A 19 -40.86 -2.38 -8.06
CA ILE A 19 -40.76 -2.65 -9.49
C ILE A 19 -39.40 -2.12 -9.96
N ILE A 20 -38.43 -3.01 -10.15
CA ILE A 20 -37.11 -2.67 -10.68
C ILE A 20 -37.33 -2.19 -12.12
N PRO A 21 -37.00 -0.93 -12.47
CA PRO A 21 -37.18 -0.43 -13.81
C PRO A 21 -36.37 -1.26 -14.83
N ALA A 22 -36.92 -1.46 -16.02
CA ALA A 22 -36.16 -2.00 -17.14
C ALA A 22 -34.92 -1.13 -17.37
N GLY A 23 -33.72 -1.73 -17.41
CA GLY A 23 -32.45 -1.00 -17.52
C GLY A 23 -31.69 -0.80 -16.19
N TYR A 24 -32.29 -1.09 -15.04
CA TYR A 24 -31.62 -0.90 -13.74
C TYR A 24 -30.39 -1.81 -13.57
N ASN A 25 -30.46 -3.07 -14.00
CA ASN A 25 -29.34 -4.00 -13.86
C ASN A 25 -28.18 -3.61 -14.77
N GLU A 26 -28.48 -3.13 -15.97
CA GLU A 26 -27.51 -2.59 -16.93
C GLU A 26 -26.80 -1.38 -16.34
N LEU A 27 -27.56 -0.41 -15.82
CA LEU A 27 -27.00 0.77 -15.13
C LEU A 27 -26.16 0.36 -13.92
N LEU A 28 -26.65 -0.56 -13.09
CA LEU A 28 -25.93 -1.04 -11.91
C LEU A 28 -24.61 -1.73 -12.29
N ASN A 29 -24.59 -2.49 -13.38
CA ASN A 29 -23.38 -3.11 -13.90
C ASN A 29 -22.41 -2.06 -14.44
N GLU A 30 -22.89 -1.07 -15.19
CA GLU A 30 -22.06 0.04 -15.68
C GLU A 30 -21.41 0.80 -14.51
N LEU A 31 -22.16 1.09 -13.44
CA LEU A 31 -21.64 1.76 -12.25
C LEU A 31 -20.60 0.91 -11.53
N LYS A 32 -20.84 -0.40 -11.36
CA LYS A 32 -19.86 -1.32 -10.77
C LYS A 32 -18.56 -1.36 -11.56
N GLU A 33 -18.64 -1.41 -12.89
CA GLU A 33 -17.45 -1.42 -13.74
C GLU A 33 -16.69 -0.10 -13.67
N LYS A 34 -17.38 1.04 -13.66
CA LYS A 34 -16.73 2.36 -13.45
C LYS A 34 -16.00 2.42 -12.11
N ILE A 35 -16.63 1.93 -11.03
CA ILE A 35 -16.01 1.90 -9.69
C ILE A 35 -14.77 0.99 -9.68
N ARG A 36 -14.87 -0.23 -10.22
CA ARG A 36 -13.74 -1.17 -10.28
C ARG A 36 -12.57 -0.60 -11.07
N ASN A 37 -12.84 0.01 -12.21
CA ASN A 37 -11.82 0.64 -13.04
C ASN A 37 -11.15 1.82 -12.31
N ALA A 38 -11.92 2.64 -11.59
CA ALA A 38 -11.37 3.72 -10.79
C ALA A 38 -10.47 3.20 -9.65
N GLN A 39 -10.92 2.16 -8.94
CA GLN A 39 -10.14 1.52 -7.87
C GLN A 39 -8.84 0.90 -8.40
N LEU A 40 -8.89 0.23 -9.56
CA LEU A 40 -7.70 -0.34 -10.20
C LEU A 40 -6.69 0.74 -10.56
N LYS A 41 -7.14 1.84 -11.18
CA LYS A 41 -6.28 2.98 -11.52
C LYS A 41 -5.63 3.60 -10.28
N ALA A 42 -6.40 3.77 -9.21
CA ALA A 42 -5.88 4.28 -7.94
C ALA A 42 -4.83 3.33 -7.35
N ALA A 43 -5.10 2.02 -7.32
CA ALA A 43 -4.16 1.02 -6.83
C ALA A 43 -2.85 0.99 -7.65
N LEU A 44 -2.93 1.11 -8.98
CA LEU A 44 -1.75 1.19 -9.85
C LEU A 44 -0.93 2.44 -9.57
N ALA A 45 -1.56 3.61 -9.47
CA ALA A 45 -0.86 4.87 -9.18
C ALA A 45 -0.18 4.84 -7.80
N VAL A 46 -0.86 4.29 -6.79
CA VAL A 46 -0.27 4.12 -5.44
C VAL A 46 0.91 3.14 -5.49
N ASN A 47 0.77 2.00 -6.15
CA ASN A 47 1.85 1.01 -6.27
C ASN A 47 3.07 1.60 -6.99
N GLU A 48 2.86 2.36 -8.06
CA GLU A 48 3.93 3.06 -8.75
C GLU A 48 4.66 4.04 -7.81
N GLY A 49 3.90 4.83 -7.05
CA GLY A 49 4.45 5.73 -6.04
C GLY A 49 5.26 5.00 -4.97
N LEU A 50 4.77 3.87 -4.47
CA LEU A 50 5.45 3.06 -3.46
C LEU A 50 6.76 2.47 -4.00
N ILE A 51 6.77 1.95 -5.23
CA ILE A 51 7.99 1.42 -5.85
C ILE A 51 9.05 2.51 -5.98
N ARG A 52 8.67 3.70 -6.47
CA ARG A 52 9.58 4.84 -6.59
C ARG A 52 10.13 5.27 -5.23
N LEU A 53 9.24 5.42 -4.23
CA LEU A 53 9.62 5.76 -2.86
C LEU A 53 10.62 4.76 -2.28
N TYR A 54 10.36 3.47 -2.42
CA TYR A 54 11.23 2.42 -1.87
C TYR A 54 12.60 2.39 -2.54
N TRP A 55 12.66 2.66 -3.84
CA TRP A 55 13.93 2.81 -4.54
C TRP A 55 14.70 4.03 -4.03
N ASP A 56 14.05 5.19 -3.92
CA ASP A 56 14.66 6.45 -3.44
C ASP A 56 15.16 6.34 -1.99
N LEU A 57 14.40 5.68 -1.11
CA LEU A 57 14.82 5.40 0.26
C LEU A 57 16.06 4.49 0.27
N GLY A 58 16.06 3.43 -0.56
CA GLY A 58 17.22 2.56 -0.75
C GLY A 58 18.47 3.33 -1.18
N LYS A 59 18.33 4.20 -2.19
CA LYS A 59 19.38 5.09 -2.67
C LYS A 59 19.95 5.96 -1.55
N THR A 60 19.07 6.66 -0.84
CA THR A 60 19.44 7.57 0.24
C THR A 60 20.24 6.85 1.33
N ILE A 61 19.81 5.65 1.72
CA ILE A 61 20.48 4.83 2.74
C ILE A 61 21.87 4.40 2.25
N VAL A 62 22.00 3.97 0.99
CA VAL A 62 23.29 3.52 0.43
C VAL A 62 24.26 4.69 0.29
N GLU A 63 23.82 5.81 -0.27
CA GLU A 63 24.67 7.00 -0.45
C GLU A 63 25.19 7.52 0.88
N LYS A 64 24.32 7.60 1.90
CA LYS A 64 24.73 8.00 3.24
C LYS A 64 25.68 7.01 3.90
N HIS A 65 25.45 5.71 3.73
CA HIS A 65 26.37 4.69 4.23
C HIS A 65 27.73 4.68 3.51
N ARG A 66 27.79 5.09 2.24
CA ARG A 66 29.05 5.26 1.48
C ARG A 66 29.82 6.51 1.93
N GLN A 67 29.12 7.61 2.19
CA GLN A 67 29.72 8.90 2.58
C GLN A 67 30.15 8.94 4.05
N GLU A 68 29.31 8.39 4.93
CA GLU A 68 29.50 8.41 6.37
C GLU A 68 29.72 6.97 6.83
N LYS A 69 30.77 6.70 7.62
CA LYS A 69 31.14 5.34 8.10
C LYS A 69 30.13 4.78 9.12
N TRP A 70 28.86 4.74 8.75
CA TRP A 70 27.76 4.29 9.57
C TRP A 70 27.93 2.81 9.90
N GLY A 71 27.81 2.45 11.18
CA GLY A 71 27.87 1.06 11.61
C GLY A 71 26.67 0.24 11.13
N SER A 72 26.78 -1.09 11.20
CA SER A 72 25.75 -2.04 10.75
C SER A 72 24.38 -1.88 11.43
N LYS A 73 24.31 -1.22 12.60
CA LYS A 73 23.09 -0.97 13.37
C LYS A 73 22.23 0.18 12.83
N VAL A 74 22.75 1.04 11.95
CA VAL A 74 22.02 2.24 11.53
C VAL A 74 20.74 1.90 10.76
N VAL A 75 20.78 0.87 9.91
CA VAL A 75 19.58 0.38 9.19
C VAL A 75 18.51 -0.11 10.16
N ASP A 76 18.92 -0.73 11.27
CA ASP A 76 18.02 -1.26 12.29
C ASP A 76 17.31 -0.13 13.04
N ASN A 77 18.06 0.92 13.39
CA ASN A 77 17.51 2.10 14.06
C ASN A 77 16.56 2.86 13.13
N ILE A 78 16.91 3.05 11.85
CA ILE A 78 16.04 3.71 10.87
C ILE A 78 14.68 3.01 10.79
N GLY A 79 14.66 1.68 10.71
CA GLY A 79 13.39 0.94 10.67
C GLY A 79 12.55 1.15 11.93
N LEU A 80 13.16 1.14 13.12
CA LEU A 80 12.46 1.40 14.37
C LEU A 80 11.90 2.82 14.44
N ASP A 81 12.73 3.81 14.10
CA ASP A 81 12.37 5.23 14.18
C ASP A 81 11.27 5.59 13.17
N LEU A 82 11.31 5.00 11.96
CA LEU A 82 10.25 5.17 10.96
C LEU A 82 8.94 4.52 11.41
N GLN A 83 8.97 3.32 11.99
CA GLN A 83 7.75 2.70 12.53
C GLN A 83 7.13 3.51 13.69
N GLN A 84 7.95 4.13 14.52
CA GLN A 84 7.47 5.02 15.59
C GLN A 84 6.87 6.31 15.03
N SER A 85 7.45 6.84 13.95
CA SER A 85 7.00 8.08 13.31
C SER A 85 5.71 7.88 12.50
N PHE A 86 5.48 6.67 11.97
CA PHE A 86 4.32 6.32 11.15
C PHE A 86 3.53 5.13 11.74
N PRO A 87 2.87 5.31 12.91
CA PRO A 87 2.19 4.21 13.60
C PRO A 87 0.98 3.73 12.80
N GLY A 88 0.93 2.41 12.57
CA GLY A 88 -0.15 1.77 11.82
C GLY A 88 0.07 1.72 10.30
N GLU A 89 1.12 2.36 9.80
CA GLU A 89 1.56 2.20 8.41
C GLU A 89 2.49 0.97 8.28
N GLY A 90 2.18 0.11 7.30
CA GLY A 90 3.04 -1.01 6.93
C GLY A 90 4.20 -0.55 6.05
N GLY A 91 5.23 -1.39 5.88
CA GLY A 91 6.30 -1.12 4.92
C GLY A 91 7.52 -0.37 5.47
N PHE A 92 7.58 -0.05 6.76
CA PHE A 92 8.78 0.58 7.36
C PHE A 92 9.49 -0.29 8.39
N SER A 93 9.21 -1.60 8.42
CA SER A 93 9.95 -2.52 9.29
C SER A 93 11.43 -2.56 8.92
N ARG A 94 12.28 -2.91 9.90
CA ARG A 94 13.73 -3.15 9.68
C ARG A 94 14.00 -3.97 8.42
N SER A 95 13.27 -5.08 8.24
CA SER A 95 13.42 -5.93 7.06
C SER A 95 13.06 -5.21 5.78
N ASN A 96 11.99 -4.39 5.77
CA ASN A 96 11.62 -3.64 4.58
C ASN A 96 12.66 -2.58 4.23
N ILE A 97 13.21 -1.87 5.22
CA ILE A 97 14.32 -0.92 5.01
C ILE A 97 15.55 -1.62 4.42
N PHE A 98 15.88 -2.81 4.93
CA PHE A 98 16.95 -3.62 4.34
C PHE A 98 16.65 -4.00 2.89
N TYR A 99 15.42 -4.39 2.57
CA TYR A 99 15.03 -4.69 1.19
C TYR A 99 15.02 -3.47 0.28
N MET A 100 14.67 -2.28 0.78
CA MET A 100 14.80 -1.03 0.01
C MET A 100 16.26 -0.78 -0.39
N LYS A 101 17.19 -0.96 0.56
CA LYS A 101 18.63 -0.90 0.28
C LYS A 101 19.04 -1.92 -0.80
N CYS A 102 18.63 -3.18 -0.65
CA CYS A 102 18.92 -4.21 -1.65
C CYS A 102 18.28 -3.91 -3.01
N PHE A 103 17.07 -3.34 -3.03
CA PHE A 103 16.36 -2.98 -4.23
C PHE A 103 17.11 -1.90 -5.00
N TYR A 104 17.56 -0.84 -4.34
CA TYR A 104 18.42 0.15 -4.98
C TYR A 104 19.70 -0.49 -5.54
N LEU A 105 20.43 -1.27 -4.73
CA LEU A 105 21.68 -1.90 -5.17
C LEU A 105 21.51 -2.87 -6.34
N ALA A 106 20.36 -3.52 -6.46
CA ALA A 106 20.07 -4.46 -7.55
C ALA A 106 19.73 -3.76 -8.87
N TYR A 107 19.27 -2.51 -8.82
CA TYR A 107 18.80 -1.75 -9.98
C TYR A 107 19.45 -0.35 -10.07
N GLU A 108 20.62 -0.16 -9.44
CA GLU A 108 21.48 1.01 -9.65
C GLU A 108 22.03 0.85 -11.07
N ILE A 109 21.50 1.62 -12.02
CA ILE A 109 22.03 1.67 -13.39
C ILE A 109 23.29 2.54 -13.32
N GLU A 110 24.45 1.93 -13.55
CA GLU A 110 25.72 2.63 -13.79
C GLU A 110 25.71 3.41 -15.12
#